data_AF-A0A1S7LES4-F1
#
_entry.id   AF-A0A1S7LES4-F1
#
_cell.length_a   1.000
_cell.length_b   1.000
_cell.length_c   1.000
_cell.angle_alpha   90.00
_cell.angle_beta   90.00
_cell.angle_gamma   90.00
#
_symmetry.space_group_name_H-M   'P 1'
#
loop_
_entity.id
_entity.type
_entity.pdbx_description
1 polymer ?
#
loop_
_entity_poly.entity_id
_entity_poly.type
_entity_poly.pdbx_seq_one_letter_code
_entity_poly.pdbx_strand_id
1 'polypeptide(L)'
;MKRRFFIKGIMFSAAMVTALGAMPLWAGAPTAAEYGVVLNLSGKQRMLTQKMSKEVMLVALGVDAQTNLGNLKKTAALFDKTLKGLKDGDADLGLPPTESRRIKRQLGKVAKIWKGFHATVESVVGSGQVSKDQVAQIAKENLPLLKQMNKCVKLYEKDASKAGLKSDPGLAVTINLAGKQRMLTQKMSKEYLLAAYGHAVEDNKLNLLETYSLFERTLKGLMDGDATLDLPGTQNAAIRAQLEVVAGLWATFKPVVVEGADPKTSSYPADKVNTLATTNLPLLKQMNRAVGMFAKEAAK
;
A
#
# COMPACT_ATOMS: atom_id res chain seq x y z
N MET A 1 -6.62 18.25 88.77
CA MET A 1 -5.17 18.45 88.53
C MET A 1 -4.98 18.63 87.02
N LYS A 2 -4.47 19.78 86.57
CA LYS A 2 -4.32 20.15 85.15
C LYS A 2 -3.31 19.25 84.43
N ARG A 3 -3.57 18.90 83.15
CA ARG A 3 -2.54 18.76 82.09
C ARG A 3 -3.19 18.76 80.69
N ARG A 4 -2.63 19.59 79.81
CA ARG A 4 -2.98 19.82 78.39
C ARG A 4 -2.11 18.95 77.46
N PHE A 5 -2.52 18.94 76.18
CA PHE A 5 -1.78 18.63 74.93
C PHE A 5 -1.81 17.17 74.43
N PHE A 6 -1.86 16.82 73.13
CA PHE A 6 -1.60 17.52 71.85
C PHE A 6 -2.32 16.75 70.71
N ILE A 7 -2.78 17.43 69.65
CA ILE A 7 -3.33 16.84 68.40
C ILE A 7 -2.18 16.32 67.51
N LYS A 8 -2.34 15.14 66.88
CA LYS A 8 -1.64 14.80 65.63
C LYS A 8 -2.62 14.19 64.63
N GLY A 9 -2.89 14.93 63.56
CA GLY A 9 -3.62 14.46 62.38
C GLY A 9 -2.75 13.53 61.54
N ILE A 10 -3.37 12.49 60.99
CA ILE A 10 -2.75 11.54 60.07
C ILE A 10 -3.01 12.04 58.64
N MET A 11 -1.95 12.44 57.93
CA MET A 11 -2.00 12.67 56.48
C MET A 11 -1.90 11.33 55.76
N PHE A 12 -2.91 10.99 54.95
CA PHE A 12 -2.81 9.94 53.93
C PHE A 12 -2.28 10.56 52.63
N SER A 13 -1.02 10.31 52.30
CA SER A 13 -0.42 10.64 51.01
C SER A 13 -0.65 9.50 50.02
N ALA A 14 -1.49 9.72 49.01
CA ALA A 14 -1.67 8.81 47.88
C ALA A 14 -0.49 8.96 46.90
N ALA A 15 0.33 7.92 46.76
CA ALA A 15 1.37 7.85 45.73
C ALA A 15 0.74 7.41 44.41
N MET A 16 0.59 8.36 43.48
CA MET A 16 0.17 8.10 42.10
C MET A 16 1.40 7.59 41.32
N VAL A 17 1.48 6.28 41.10
CA VAL A 17 2.50 5.67 40.23
C VAL A 17 2.08 5.90 38.78
N THR A 18 2.61 6.95 38.15
CA THR A 18 2.54 7.11 36.69
C THR A 18 3.54 6.16 36.04
N ALA A 19 3.04 5.06 35.46
CA ALA A 19 3.84 4.22 34.58
C ALA A 19 4.15 5.00 33.29
N LEU A 20 5.33 5.62 33.24
CA LEU A 20 5.92 6.13 32.01
C LEU A 20 6.30 4.93 31.13
N GLY A 21 5.45 4.60 30.16
CA GLY A 21 5.82 3.66 29.10
C GLY A 21 7.04 4.19 28.38
N ALA A 22 8.12 3.41 28.36
CA ALA A 22 9.35 3.76 27.65
C ALA A 22 9.03 3.91 26.15
N MET A 23 8.90 5.15 25.66
CA MET A 23 8.89 5.41 24.23
C MET A 23 10.28 5.07 23.70
N PRO A 24 10.41 4.26 22.62
CA PRO A 24 11.70 4.03 22.01
C PRO A 24 12.32 5.38 21.62
N LEU A 25 13.50 5.65 22.14
CA LEU A 25 14.27 6.85 21.84
C LEU A 25 14.85 6.71 20.42
N TRP A 26 14.18 7.31 19.44
CA TRP A 26 14.75 7.51 18.10
C TRP A 26 15.82 8.61 18.22
N ALA A 27 17.05 8.23 18.53
CA ALA A 27 18.16 9.17 18.67
C ALA A 27 18.88 9.35 17.32
N GLY A 28 18.78 10.54 16.72
CA GLY A 28 19.51 10.91 15.50
C GLY A 28 18.70 10.77 14.21
N ALA A 29 19.38 10.92 13.06
CA ALA A 29 18.77 10.70 11.74
C ALA A 29 18.46 9.21 11.53
N PRO A 30 17.42 8.85 10.75
CA PRO A 30 17.08 7.44 10.56
C PRO A 30 18.22 6.64 9.92
N THR A 31 18.40 5.41 10.38
CA THR A 31 19.38 4.45 9.88
C THR A 31 19.00 3.89 8.50
N ALA A 32 19.94 3.18 7.86
CA ALA A 32 19.70 2.45 6.62
C ALA A 32 18.50 1.51 6.67
N ALA A 33 18.44 0.71 7.73
CA ALA A 33 17.38 -0.26 7.95
C ALA A 33 16.02 0.44 8.13
N GLU A 34 15.99 1.51 8.92
CA GLU A 34 14.77 2.29 9.15
C GLU A 34 14.26 2.96 7.86
N TYR A 35 15.13 3.54 7.04
CA TYR A 35 14.73 4.07 5.74
C TYR A 35 14.24 2.97 4.80
N GLY A 36 14.81 1.77 4.83
CA GLY A 36 14.30 0.60 4.11
C GLY A 36 12.85 0.27 4.50
N VAL A 37 12.54 0.29 5.80
CA VAL A 37 11.17 0.09 6.32
C VAL A 37 10.25 1.21 5.85
N VAL A 38 10.66 2.48 5.99
CA VAL A 38 9.90 3.66 5.55
C VAL A 38 9.57 3.61 4.06
N LEU A 39 10.54 3.27 3.20
CA LEU A 39 10.35 3.15 1.75
C LEU A 39 9.40 2.01 1.39
N ASN A 40 9.55 0.84 2.03
CA ASN A 40 8.66 -0.28 1.78
C ASN A 40 7.23 0.03 2.23
N LEU A 41 7.03 0.60 3.42
CA LEU A 41 5.70 0.89 3.96
C LEU A 41 5.02 2.06 3.25
N SER A 42 5.75 3.14 2.93
CA SER A 42 5.22 4.24 2.10
C SER A 42 4.90 3.76 0.68
N GLY A 43 5.73 2.88 0.11
CA GLY A 43 5.47 2.22 -1.17
C GLY A 43 4.21 1.37 -1.13
N LYS A 44 3.99 0.61 -0.04
CA LYS A 44 2.81 -0.22 0.20
C LYS A 44 1.52 0.58 0.25
N GLN A 45 1.55 1.83 0.74
CA GLN A 45 0.37 2.70 0.73
C GLN A 45 -0.20 2.89 -0.68
N ARG A 46 0.64 3.02 -1.72
CA ARG A 46 0.17 3.09 -3.12
C ARG A 46 -0.64 1.85 -3.52
N MET A 47 -0.22 0.68 -3.09
CA MET A 47 -0.93 -0.57 -3.35
C MET A 47 -2.24 -0.63 -2.58
N LEU A 48 -2.24 -0.23 -1.30
CA LEU A 48 -3.42 -0.27 -0.45
C LEU A 48 -4.56 0.61 -1.01
N THR A 49 -4.26 1.78 -1.62
CA THR A 49 -5.32 2.59 -2.26
C THR A 49 -6.02 1.82 -3.39
N GLN A 50 -5.25 1.11 -4.22
CA GLN A 50 -5.80 0.28 -5.31
C GLN A 50 -6.54 -0.93 -4.77
N LYS A 51 -6.00 -1.57 -3.73
CA LYS A 51 -6.59 -2.74 -3.08
C LYS A 51 -7.94 -2.42 -2.45
N MET A 52 -8.09 -1.28 -1.76
CA MET A 52 -9.38 -0.86 -1.20
C MET A 52 -10.40 -0.62 -2.30
N SER A 53 -10.04 0.07 -3.39
CA SER A 53 -10.96 0.26 -4.52
C SER A 53 -11.37 -1.06 -5.15
N LYS A 54 -10.43 -2.00 -5.33
CA LYS A 54 -10.73 -3.36 -5.80
C LYS A 54 -11.72 -4.07 -4.87
N GLU A 55 -11.49 -4.01 -3.56
CA GLU A 55 -12.35 -4.64 -2.55
C GLU A 55 -13.76 -4.05 -2.55
N VAL A 56 -13.90 -2.71 -2.66
CA VAL A 56 -15.20 -2.07 -2.85
C VAL A 56 -15.90 -2.60 -4.11
N MET A 57 -15.19 -2.71 -5.24
CA MET A 57 -15.78 -3.22 -6.47
C MET A 57 -16.19 -4.69 -6.40
N LEU A 58 -15.43 -5.53 -5.68
CA LEU A 58 -15.82 -6.93 -5.44
C LEU A 58 -17.11 -7.01 -4.62
N VAL A 59 -17.27 -6.15 -3.60
CA VAL A 59 -18.53 -6.05 -2.86
C VAL A 59 -19.67 -5.56 -3.77
N ALA A 60 -19.43 -4.54 -4.59
CA ALA A 60 -20.43 -3.98 -5.52
C ALA A 60 -20.94 -4.99 -6.56
N LEU A 61 -20.07 -5.92 -6.98
CA LEU A 61 -20.38 -7.00 -7.93
C LEU A 61 -20.85 -8.29 -7.24
N GLY A 62 -20.99 -8.31 -5.91
CA GLY A 62 -21.44 -9.47 -5.14
C GLY A 62 -20.43 -10.62 -5.03
N VAL A 63 -19.16 -10.38 -5.36
CA VAL A 63 -18.10 -11.40 -5.35
C VAL A 63 -17.55 -11.54 -3.94
N ASP A 64 -17.84 -12.66 -3.27
CA ASP A 64 -17.41 -12.94 -1.89
C ASP A 64 -17.60 -11.73 -0.97
N ALA A 65 -18.76 -11.07 -1.07
CA ALA A 65 -18.97 -9.71 -0.52
C ALA A 65 -18.61 -9.61 0.97
N GLN A 66 -19.01 -10.58 1.79
CA GLN A 66 -18.68 -10.59 3.22
C GLN A 66 -17.18 -10.69 3.50
N THR A 67 -16.48 -11.55 2.77
CA THR A 67 -15.02 -11.66 2.85
C THR A 67 -14.34 -10.35 2.41
N ASN A 68 -14.82 -9.73 1.34
CA ASN A 68 -14.27 -8.48 0.83
C ASN A 68 -14.58 -7.27 1.71
N LEU A 69 -15.71 -7.22 2.42
CA LEU A 69 -15.99 -6.23 3.46
C LEU A 69 -15.00 -6.35 4.63
N GLY A 70 -14.76 -7.58 5.09
CA GLY A 70 -13.76 -7.84 6.13
C GLY A 70 -12.34 -7.45 5.70
N ASN A 71 -11.99 -7.75 4.44
CA ASN A 71 -10.70 -7.34 3.87
C ASN A 71 -10.59 -5.83 3.73
N LEU A 72 -11.64 -5.15 3.24
CA LEU A 72 -11.70 -3.70 3.08
C LEU A 72 -11.45 -2.98 4.41
N LYS A 73 -12.14 -3.41 5.48
CA LYS A 73 -11.94 -2.88 6.84
C LYS A 73 -10.48 -3.02 7.30
N LYS A 74 -9.88 -4.19 7.10
CA LYS A 74 -8.47 -4.46 7.47
C LYS A 74 -7.51 -3.61 6.63
N THR A 75 -7.75 -3.48 5.32
CA THR A 75 -6.93 -2.68 4.41
C THR A 75 -6.96 -1.20 4.78
N ALA A 76 -8.15 -0.66 5.09
CA ALA A 76 -8.34 0.72 5.52
C ALA A 76 -7.64 1.03 6.85
N ALA A 77 -7.82 0.16 7.85
CA ALA A 77 -7.13 0.29 9.13
C ALA A 77 -5.59 0.26 8.99
N LEU A 78 -5.08 -0.63 8.14
CA LEU A 78 -3.64 -0.70 7.86
C LEU A 78 -3.13 0.56 7.14
N PHE A 79 -3.88 1.09 6.17
CA PHE A 79 -3.55 2.35 5.49
C PHE A 79 -3.47 3.49 6.51
N ASP A 80 -4.51 3.64 7.35
CA ASP A 80 -4.58 4.70 8.34
C ASP A 80 -3.45 4.62 9.39
N LYS A 81 -3.22 3.44 9.98
CA LYS A 81 -2.13 3.22 10.95
C LYS A 81 -0.77 3.59 10.32
N THR A 82 -0.51 3.09 9.10
CA THR A 82 0.76 3.36 8.43
C THR A 82 0.92 4.83 8.04
N LEU A 83 -0.15 5.49 7.58
CA LEU A 83 -0.09 6.92 7.21
C LEU A 83 0.25 7.79 8.42
N LYS A 84 -0.34 7.50 9.59
CA LYS A 84 -0.01 8.14 10.86
C LYS A 84 1.43 7.84 11.27
N GLY A 85 1.83 6.57 11.24
CA GLY A 85 3.18 6.14 11.58
C GLY A 85 4.27 6.76 10.70
N LEU A 86 4.02 6.94 9.40
CA LEU A 86 4.95 7.65 8.51
C LEU A 86 5.17 9.11 8.93
N LYS A 87 4.16 9.75 9.54
CA LYS A 87 4.22 11.15 9.96
C LYS A 87 4.85 11.29 11.35
N ASP A 88 4.32 10.53 12.30
CA ASP A 88 4.51 10.74 13.74
C ASP A 88 5.36 9.63 14.40
N GLY A 89 5.75 8.60 13.65
CA GLY A 89 6.43 7.41 14.14
C GLY A 89 5.45 6.34 14.60
N ASP A 90 5.86 5.08 14.52
CA ASP A 90 5.11 3.92 15.02
C ASP A 90 6.09 2.77 15.31
N ALA A 91 6.28 2.45 16.59
CA ALA A 91 7.23 1.44 17.04
C ALA A 91 6.87 0.02 16.56
N ASP A 92 5.58 -0.33 16.53
CA ASP A 92 5.12 -1.64 16.07
C ASP A 92 5.43 -1.85 14.58
N LEU A 93 5.42 -0.76 13.81
CA LEU A 93 5.72 -0.76 12.39
C LEU A 93 7.20 -0.54 12.09
N GLY A 94 8.03 -0.28 13.11
CA GLY A 94 9.44 0.10 12.92
C GLY A 94 9.60 1.41 12.14
N LEU A 95 8.64 2.33 12.29
CA LEU A 95 8.64 3.61 11.60
C LEU A 95 9.20 4.72 12.51
N PRO A 96 10.35 5.31 12.17
CA PRO A 96 10.81 6.52 12.84
C PRO A 96 9.85 7.68 12.55
N PRO A 97 9.71 8.65 13.48
CA PRO A 97 9.06 9.90 13.14
C PRO A 97 9.82 10.60 12.01
N THR A 98 9.08 11.17 11.07
CA THR A 98 9.69 11.99 10.02
C THR A 98 10.04 13.35 10.60
N GLU A 99 11.23 13.89 10.37
CA GLU A 99 11.57 15.29 10.72
C GLU A 99 11.46 16.27 9.55
N SER A 100 11.42 15.74 8.32
CA SER A 100 11.32 16.55 7.10
C SER A 100 9.98 17.28 7.00
N ARG A 101 9.98 18.61 7.20
CA ARG A 101 8.80 19.48 7.02
C ARG A 101 8.14 19.33 5.64
N ARG A 102 8.94 19.08 4.60
CA ARG A 102 8.44 18.86 3.23
C ARG A 102 7.63 17.57 3.14
N ILE A 103 8.09 16.49 3.77
CA ILE A 103 7.39 15.21 3.82
C ILE A 103 6.13 15.33 4.69
N LYS A 104 6.21 15.93 5.88
CA LYS A 104 5.03 16.21 6.74
C LYS A 104 3.93 16.93 5.98
N ARG A 105 4.27 17.98 5.22
CA ARG A 105 3.30 18.71 4.37
C ARG A 105 2.69 17.82 3.29
N GLN A 106 3.48 16.94 2.66
CA GLN A 106 2.99 16.02 1.65
C GLN A 106 2.05 14.96 2.26
N LEU A 107 2.38 14.41 3.43
CA LEU A 107 1.51 13.51 4.19
C LEU A 107 0.20 14.19 4.60
N GLY A 108 0.24 15.49 4.96
CA GLY A 108 -0.98 16.27 5.20
C GLY A 108 -1.89 16.37 3.98
N LYS A 109 -1.33 16.49 2.76
CA LYS A 109 -2.12 16.45 1.51
C LYS A 109 -2.75 15.08 1.28
N VAL A 110 -2.00 14.00 1.56
CA VAL A 110 -2.53 12.63 1.50
C VAL A 110 -3.68 12.48 2.50
N ALA A 111 -3.48 12.86 3.76
CA ALA A 111 -4.49 12.76 4.82
C ALA A 111 -5.80 13.50 4.47
N LYS A 112 -5.70 14.67 3.82
CA LYS A 112 -6.87 15.42 3.37
C LYS A 112 -7.71 14.65 2.34
N ILE A 113 -7.06 14.03 1.34
CA ILE A 113 -7.77 13.21 0.33
C ILE A 113 -8.27 11.91 0.98
N TRP A 114 -7.45 11.30 1.82
CA TRP A 114 -7.78 10.08 2.55
C TRP A 114 -9.04 10.24 3.38
N LYS A 115 -9.29 11.39 4.01
CA LYS A 115 -10.51 11.63 4.80
C LYS A 115 -11.81 11.37 4.00
N GLY A 116 -11.89 11.84 2.75
CA GLY A 116 -13.05 11.61 1.90
C GLY A 116 -13.17 10.15 1.46
N PHE A 117 -12.04 9.56 1.06
CA PHE A 117 -11.98 8.18 0.62
C PHE A 117 -12.36 7.22 1.76
N HIS A 118 -11.83 7.47 2.96
CA HIS A 118 -12.09 6.69 4.16
C HIS A 118 -13.56 6.76 4.58
N ALA A 119 -14.19 7.93 4.54
CA ALA A 119 -15.61 8.06 4.87
C ALA A 119 -16.49 7.19 3.93
N THR A 120 -16.14 7.14 2.64
CA THR A 120 -16.82 6.26 1.68
C THR A 120 -16.61 4.79 2.03
N VAL A 121 -15.36 4.41 2.36
CA VAL A 121 -15.02 3.05 2.78
C VAL A 121 -15.75 2.65 4.07
N GLU A 122 -15.80 3.51 5.08
CA GLU A 122 -16.51 3.25 6.34
C GLU A 122 -18.01 3.09 6.11
N SER A 123 -18.60 3.92 5.24
CA SER A 123 -20.00 3.80 4.85
C SER A 123 -20.30 2.44 4.20
N VAL A 124 -19.46 2.00 3.25
CA VAL A 124 -19.58 0.67 2.61
C VAL A 124 -19.41 -0.46 3.63
N VAL A 125 -18.42 -0.36 4.53
CA VAL A 125 -18.19 -1.37 5.57
C VAL A 125 -19.37 -1.45 6.54
N GLY A 126 -19.99 -0.31 6.88
CA GLY A 126 -21.12 -0.24 7.80
C GLY A 126 -22.43 -0.72 7.20
N SER A 127 -22.71 -0.39 5.94
CA SER A 127 -23.94 -0.80 5.25
C SER A 127 -23.87 -2.22 4.67
N GLY A 128 -22.66 -2.71 4.37
CA GLY A 128 -22.44 -3.94 3.61
C GLY A 128 -22.85 -3.86 2.14
N GLN A 129 -23.19 -2.66 1.65
CA GLN A 129 -23.70 -2.41 0.31
C GLN A 129 -22.90 -1.28 -0.37
N VAL A 130 -22.83 -1.31 -1.69
CA VAL A 130 -22.14 -0.28 -2.49
C VAL A 130 -23.12 0.34 -3.49
N SER A 131 -23.33 1.65 -3.38
CA SER A 131 -24.13 2.42 -4.32
C SER A 131 -23.32 2.87 -5.54
N LYS A 132 -24.01 3.25 -6.63
CA LYS A 132 -23.37 3.83 -7.83
C LYS A 132 -22.57 5.10 -7.52
N ASP A 133 -23.07 5.94 -6.61
CA ASP A 133 -22.40 7.17 -6.20
C ASP A 133 -21.10 6.86 -5.43
N GLN A 134 -21.11 5.83 -4.58
CA GLN A 134 -19.91 5.38 -3.87
C GLN A 134 -18.87 4.80 -4.84
N VAL A 135 -19.29 4.06 -5.88
CA VAL A 135 -18.38 3.62 -6.96
C VAL A 135 -17.73 4.82 -7.64
N ALA A 136 -18.54 5.81 -8.05
CA ALA A 136 -18.03 7.01 -8.70
C ALA A 136 -17.08 7.82 -7.79
N GLN A 137 -17.39 7.93 -6.51
CA GLN A 137 -16.54 8.62 -5.53
C GLN A 137 -15.21 7.91 -5.34
N ILE A 138 -15.21 6.59 -5.15
CA ILE A 138 -13.99 5.79 -5.01
C ILE A 138 -13.12 5.89 -6.28
N ALA A 139 -13.71 5.79 -7.48
CA ALA A 139 -12.99 5.93 -8.73
C ALA A 139 -12.34 7.32 -8.86
N LYS A 140 -13.09 8.38 -8.57
CA LYS A 140 -12.65 9.78 -8.62
C LYS A 140 -11.50 10.08 -7.65
N GLU A 141 -11.56 9.55 -6.43
CA GLU A 141 -10.59 9.84 -5.37
C GLU A 141 -9.34 8.94 -5.40
N ASN A 142 -9.45 7.74 -5.99
CA ASN A 142 -8.37 6.75 -6.04
C ASN A 142 -7.10 7.26 -6.72
N LEU A 143 -7.21 7.83 -7.94
CA LEU A 143 -6.05 8.30 -8.70
C LEU A 143 -5.36 9.52 -8.05
N PRO A 144 -6.08 10.54 -7.56
CA PRO A 144 -5.50 11.61 -6.75
C PRO A 144 -4.75 11.08 -5.51
N LEU A 145 -5.34 10.14 -4.77
CA LEU A 145 -4.70 9.57 -3.58
C LEU A 145 -3.42 8.79 -3.93
N LEU A 146 -3.48 7.95 -4.98
CA LEU A 146 -2.30 7.27 -5.53
C LEU A 146 -1.20 8.26 -5.94
N LYS A 147 -1.56 9.34 -6.65
CA LYS A 147 -0.61 10.37 -7.10
C LYS A 147 0.06 11.07 -5.93
N GLN A 148 -0.67 11.42 -4.87
CA GLN A 148 -0.09 12.05 -3.69
C GLN A 148 0.79 11.07 -2.89
N MET A 149 0.41 9.80 -2.80
CA MET A 149 1.26 8.77 -2.20
C MET A 149 2.55 8.56 -2.99
N ASN A 150 2.48 8.55 -4.33
CA ASN A 150 3.67 8.44 -5.16
C ASN A 150 4.63 9.63 -5.00
N LYS A 151 4.09 10.84 -4.83
CA LYS A 151 4.91 12.01 -4.47
C LYS A 151 5.56 11.82 -3.11
N CYS A 152 4.84 11.26 -2.14
CA CYS A 152 5.38 11.00 -0.80
C CYS A 152 6.56 10.02 -0.84
N VAL A 153 6.41 8.90 -1.57
CA VAL A 153 7.50 7.91 -1.75
C VAL A 153 8.74 8.57 -2.34
N LYS A 154 8.60 9.35 -3.43
CA LYS A 154 9.74 10.07 -4.04
C LYS A 154 10.43 11.05 -3.09
N LEU A 155 9.69 11.65 -2.16
CA LEU A 155 10.30 12.51 -1.15
C LEU A 155 11.10 11.71 -0.13
N TYR A 156 10.60 10.54 0.30
CA TYR A 156 11.37 9.64 1.16
C TYR A 156 12.62 9.07 0.46
N GLU A 157 12.52 8.70 -0.82
CA GLU A 157 13.69 8.27 -1.62
C GLU A 157 14.78 9.36 -1.62
N LYS A 158 14.37 10.61 -1.85
CA LYS A 158 15.29 11.75 -1.82
C LYS A 158 15.85 12.04 -0.42
N ASP A 159 15.05 11.85 0.62
CA ASP A 159 15.46 12.09 2.01
C ASP A 159 16.48 11.04 2.47
N ALA A 160 16.22 9.76 2.16
CA ALA A 160 17.17 8.66 2.39
C ALA A 160 18.51 8.93 1.70
N SER A 161 18.48 9.31 0.41
CA SER A 161 19.69 9.62 -0.35
C SER A 161 20.52 10.75 0.27
N LYS A 162 19.87 11.78 0.83
CA LYS A 162 20.55 12.89 1.53
C LYS A 162 21.16 12.47 2.86
N ALA A 163 20.56 11.52 3.55
CA ALA A 163 21.04 10.99 4.83
C ALA A 163 22.28 10.08 4.68
N GLY A 164 22.90 10.03 3.49
CA GLY A 164 24.08 9.22 3.24
C GLY A 164 23.77 7.79 2.81
N LEU A 165 22.49 7.41 2.71
CA LEU A 165 22.07 6.15 2.10
C LEU A 165 22.17 6.27 0.59
N LYS A 166 23.40 6.15 0.10
CA LYS A 166 23.64 5.83 -1.30
C LYS A 166 23.31 4.36 -1.50
N SER A 167 22.02 4.05 -1.62
CA SER A 167 21.65 2.85 -2.37
C SER A 167 22.31 2.99 -3.75
N ASP A 168 22.89 1.93 -4.29
CA ASP A 168 23.19 1.87 -5.71
C ASP A 168 21.94 2.39 -6.46
N PRO A 169 22.04 3.43 -7.31
CA PRO A 169 20.90 3.98 -8.02
C PRO A 169 20.05 2.90 -8.70
N GLY A 170 20.67 1.86 -9.26
CA GLY A 170 19.97 0.74 -9.88
C GLY A 170 19.18 -0.10 -8.87
N LEU A 171 19.66 -0.24 -7.64
CA LEU A 171 19.03 -1.01 -6.57
C LEU A 171 17.81 -0.30 -5.98
N ALA A 172 17.88 1.02 -5.76
CA ALA A 172 16.73 1.81 -5.31
C ALA A 172 15.61 1.82 -6.36
N VAL A 173 15.97 1.97 -7.63
CA VAL A 173 15.03 1.86 -8.76
C VAL A 173 14.41 0.47 -8.79
N THR A 174 15.22 -0.58 -8.66
CA THR A 174 14.76 -1.98 -8.63
C THR A 174 13.74 -2.22 -7.52
N ILE A 175 14.02 -1.80 -6.28
CA ILE A 175 13.07 -1.94 -5.16
C ILE A 175 11.77 -1.19 -5.42
N ASN A 176 11.85 0.05 -5.93
CA ASN A 176 10.66 0.85 -6.21
C ASN A 176 9.79 0.21 -7.29
N LEU A 177 10.41 -0.26 -8.38
CA LEU A 177 9.72 -0.89 -9.51
C LEU A 177 9.16 -2.26 -9.15
N ALA A 178 9.90 -3.09 -8.40
CA ALA A 178 9.38 -4.32 -7.80
C ALA A 178 8.20 -4.01 -6.85
N GLY A 179 8.33 -2.97 -6.03
CA GLY A 179 7.27 -2.48 -5.16
C GLY A 179 6.02 -2.08 -5.93
N LYS A 180 6.20 -1.43 -7.08
CA LYS A 180 5.15 -0.99 -8.00
C LYS A 180 4.41 -2.17 -8.63
N GLN A 181 5.06 -3.30 -8.89
CA GLN A 181 4.38 -4.50 -9.42
C GLN A 181 3.20 -4.93 -8.54
N ARG A 182 3.36 -4.92 -7.21
CA ARG A 182 2.28 -5.23 -6.27
C ARG A 182 1.09 -4.31 -6.45
N MET A 183 1.34 -3.02 -6.61
CA MET A 183 0.29 -2.04 -6.86
C MET A 183 -0.39 -2.27 -8.20
N LEU A 184 0.38 -2.54 -9.26
CA LEU A 184 -0.16 -2.81 -10.60
C LEU A 184 -1.10 -4.02 -10.61
N THR A 185 -0.79 -5.10 -9.88
CA THR A 185 -1.72 -6.24 -9.76
C THR A 185 -3.09 -5.82 -9.21
N GLN A 186 -3.12 -4.91 -8.23
CA GLN A 186 -4.37 -4.42 -7.64
C GLN A 186 -5.06 -3.41 -8.54
N LYS A 187 -4.28 -2.55 -9.23
CA LYS A 187 -4.77 -1.55 -10.18
C LYS A 187 -5.46 -2.21 -11.38
N MET A 188 -4.86 -3.25 -11.97
CA MET A 188 -5.45 -4.03 -13.05
C MET A 188 -6.82 -4.60 -12.63
N SER A 189 -6.89 -5.24 -11.46
CA SER A 189 -8.18 -5.78 -11.00
C SER A 189 -9.21 -4.68 -10.77
N LYS A 190 -8.83 -3.55 -10.17
CA LYS A 190 -9.74 -2.41 -9.98
C LYS A 190 -10.29 -1.90 -11.33
N GLU A 191 -9.44 -1.71 -12.33
CA GLU A 191 -9.82 -1.22 -13.66
C GLU A 191 -10.75 -2.20 -14.38
N TYR A 192 -10.41 -3.49 -14.37
CA TYR A 192 -11.29 -4.54 -14.90
C TYR A 192 -12.66 -4.51 -14.23
N LEU A 193 -12.72 -4.44 -12.89
CA LEU A 193 -13.98 -4.48 -12.15
C LEU A 193 -14.82 -3.20 -12.33
N LEU A 194 -14.19 -2.03 -12.51
CA LEU A 194 -14.90 -0.80 -12.86
C LEU A 194 -15.54 -0.90 -14.25
N ALA A 195 -14.82 -1.46 -15.23
CA ALA A 195 -15.38 -1.73 -16.55
C ALA A 195 -16.52 -2.76 -16.49
N ALA A 196 -16.35 -3.85 -15.73
CA ALA A 196 -17.38 -4.87 -15.51
C ALA A 196 -18.66 -4.31 -14.85
N TYR A 197 -18.51 -3.32 -13.97
CA TYR A 197 -19.63 -2.61 -13.35
C TYR A 197 -20.30 -1.57 -14.29
N GLY A 198 -19.70 -1.29 -15.44
CA GLY A 198 -20.20 -0.28 -16.39
C GLY A 198 -19.79 1.16 -16.06
N HIS A 199 -18.79 1.37 -15.19
CA HIS A 199 -18.31 2.70 -14.83
C HIS A 199 -17.12 3.11 -15.72
N ALA A 200 -17.30 4.15 -16.55
CA ALA A 200 -16.26 4.69 -17.43
C ALA A 200 -15.52 3.57 -18.20
N VAL A 201 -16.28 2.74 -18.92
CA VAL A 201 -15.82 1.47 -19.49
C VAL A 201 -14.59 1.66 -20.39
N GLU A 202 -14.67 2.56 -21.36
CA GLU A 202 -13.59 2.77 -22.33
C GLU A 202 -12.32 3.31 -21.68
N ASP A 203 -12.45 4.25 -20.73
CA ASP A 203 -11.30 4.74 -19.94
C ASP A 203 -10.67 3.60 -19.13
N ASN A 204 -11.47 2.73 -18.53
CA ASN A 204 -10.93 1.62 -17.74
C ASN A 204 -10.30 0.52 -18.62
N LYS A 205 -10.79 0.27 -19.83
CA LYS A 205 -10.13 -0.60 -20.82
C LYS A 205 -8.75 -0.07 -21.20
N LEU A 206 -8.66 1.22 -21.54
CA LEU A 206 -7.38 1.88 -21.86
C LEU A 206 -6.41 1.85 -20.68
N ASN A 207 -6.88 2.20 -19.48
CA ASN A 207 -6.08 2.14 -18.27
C ASN A 207 -5.60 0.71 -17.96
N LEU A 208 -6.44 -0.30 -18.19
CA LEU A 208 -6.09 -1.70 -17.98
C LEU A 208 -4.99 -2.13 -18.95
N LEU A 209 -5.12 -1.77 -20.24
CA LEU A 209 -4.10 -1.98 -21.27
C LEU A 209 -2.74 -1.42 -20.87
N GLU A 210 -2.70 -0.15 -20.47
CA GLU A 210 -1.47 0.50 -20.01
C GLU A 210 -0.89 -0.19 -18.78
N THR A 211 -1.74 -0.57 -17.83
CA THR A 211 -1.31 -1.14 -16.55
C THR A 211 -0.71 -2.52 -16.74
N TYR A 212 -1.34 -3.39 -17.52
CA TYR A 212 -0.77 -4.73 -17.75
C TYR A 212 0.49 -4.64 -18.61
N SER A 213 0.52 -3.78 -19.63
CA SER A 213 1.73 -3.60 -20.47
C SER A 213 2.93 -3.15 -19.63
N LEU A 214 2.69 -2.23 -18.69
CA LEU A 214 3.71 -1.77 -17.76
C LEU A 214 4.13 -2.86 -16.76
N PHE A 215 3.19 -3.66 -16.26
CA PHE A 215 3.49 -4.80 -15.40
C PHE A 215 4.43 -5.78 -16.11
N GLU A 216 4.07 -6.20 -17.32
CA GLU A 216 4.86 -7.15 -18.12
C GLU A 216 6.27 -6.66 -18.41
N ARG A 217 6.39 -5.43 -18.90
CA ARG A 217 7.69 -4.81 -19.19
C ARG A 217 8.56 -4.75 -17.95
N THR A 218 8.00 -4.33 -16.83
CA THR A 218 8.76 -4.20 -15.59
C THR A 218 9.13 -5.57 -15.01
N LEU A 219 8.24 -6.56 -15.05
CA LEU A 219 8.56 -7.92 -14.59
C LEU A 219 9.72 -8.52 -15.39
N LYS A 220 9.68 -8.38 -16.73
CA LYS A 220 10.80 -8.78 -17.58
C LYS A 220 12.08 -8.00 -17.25
N GLY A 221 11.98 -6.68 -17.09
CA GLY A 221 13.12 -5.84 -16.72
C GLY A 221 13.74 -6.20 -15.36
N LEU A 222 12.94 -6.63 -14.38
CA LEU A 222 13.45 -7.10 -13.08
C LEU A 222 14.24 -8.42 -13.22
N MET A 223 13.91 -9.26 -14.20
CA MET A 223 14.58 -10.53 -14.45
C MET A 223 15.84 -10.37 -15.31
N ASP A 224 15.70 -9.68 -16.44
CA ASP A 224 16.69 -9.67 -17.52
C ASP A 224 17.38 -8.30 -17.72
N GLY A 225 16.87 -7.25 -17.07
CA GLY A 225 17.28 -5.86 -17.28
C GLY A 225 16.39 -5.10 -18.28
N ASP A 226 16.32 -3.79 -18.10
CA ASP A 226 15.68 -2.84 -19.03
C ASP A 226 16.36 -1.48 -18.87
N ALA A 227 17.22 -1.13 -19.83
CA ALA A 227 18.00 0.11 -19.79
C ALA A 227 17.13 1.38 -19.81
N THR A 228 15.91 1.33 -20.36
CA THR A 228 15.01 2.50 -20.34
C THR A 228 14.37 2.71 -18.96
N LEU A 229 14.27 1.64 -18.17
CA LEU A 229 13.73 1.67 -16.82
C LEU A 229 14.83 1.73 -15.75
N ASP A 230 16.09 1.87 -16.16
CA ASP A 230 17.27 1.78 -15.28
C ASP A 230 17.30 0.50 -14.44
N LEU A 231 16.81 -0.60 -15.01
CA LEU A 231 16.80 -1.92 -14.37
C LEU A 231 18.04 -2.72 -14.81
N PRO A 232 18.94 -3.09 -13.90
CA PRO A 232 20.11 -3.90 -14.23
C PRO A 232 19.77 -5.39 -14.44
N GLY A 233 18.55 -5.82 -14.10
CA GLY A 233 18.19 -7.23 -13.98
C GLY A 233 18.75 -7.85 -12.70
N THR A 234 18.40 -9.10 -12.42
CA THR A 234 18.90 -9.82 -11.24
C THR A 234 19.76 -11.01 -11.63
N GLN A 235 20.95 -11.09 -11.04
CA GLN A 235 21.84 -12.27 -11.12
C GLN A 235 21.65 -13.21 -9.92
N ASN A 236 20.83 -12.81 -8.94
CA ASN A 236 20.57 -13.62 -7.77
C ASN A 236 19.62 -14.76 -8.11
N ALA A 237 20.14 -15.99 -8.12
CA ALA A 237 19.37 -17.18 -8.48
C ALA A 237 18.08 -17.35 -7.67
N ALA A 238 18.08 -16.99 -6.37
CA ALA A 238 16.90 -17.12 -5.53
C ALA A 238 15.82 -16.07 -5.89
N ILE A 239 16.23 -14.84 -6.20
CA ILE A 239 15.28 -13.80 -6.66
C ILE A 239 14.76 -14.15 -8.04
N ARG A 240 15.62 -14.61 -8.95
CA ARG A 240 15.23 -15.06 -10.29
C ARG A 240 14.17 -16.17 -10.21
N ALA A 241 14.41 -17.21 -9.43
CA ALA A 241 13.43 -18.28 -9.21
C ALA A 241 12.10 -17.76 -8.61
N GLN A 242 12.15 -16.78 -7.71
CA GLN A 242 10.94 -16.17 -7.16
C GLN A 242 10.18 -15.33 -8.20
N LEU A 243 10.88 -14.65 -9.12
CA LEU A 243 10.26 -13.92 -10.23
C LEU A 243 9.67 -14.87 -11.27
N GLU A 244 10.25 -16.05 -11.48
CA GLU A 244 9.67 -17.12 -12.32
C GLU A 244 8.35 -17.63 -11.74
N VAL A 245 8.25 -17.78 -10.40
CA VAL A 245 6.97 -18.08 -9.74
C VAL A 245 5.94 -16.96 -9.99
N VAL A 246 6.35 -15.69 -9.93
CA VAL A 246 5.48 -14.56 -10.26
C VAL A 246 5.05 -14.59 -11.73
N ALA A 247 5.97 -14.91 -12.64
CA ALA A 247 5.70 -15.02 -14.07
C ALA A 247 4.70 -16.15 -14.38
N GLY A 248 4.81 -17.30 -13.71
CA GLY A 248 3.84 -18.39 -13.83
C GLY A 248 2.44 -17.98 -13.39
N LEU A 249 2.31 -17.30 -12.25
CA LEU A 249 1.02 -16.76 -11.79
C LEU A 249 0.48 -15.66 -12.71
N TRP A 250 1.37 -14.83 -13.27
CA TRP A 250 1.02 -13.83 -14.26
C TRP A 250 0.46 -14.48 -15.53
N ALA A 251 1.03 -15.60 -16.00
CA ALA A 251 0.54 -16.31 -17.18
C ALA A 251 -0.92 -16.78 -17.02
N THR A 252 -1.36 -17.11 -15.80
CA THR A 252 -2.77 -17.44 -15.51
C THR A 252 -3.66 -16.20 -15.40
N PHE A 253 -3.14 -15.10 -14.83
CA PHE A 253 -3.90 -13.87 -14.62
C PHE A 253 -4.06 -13.03 -15.91
N LYS A 254 -3.05 -13.06 -16.79
CA LYS A 254 -2.95 -12.24 -18.01
C LYS A 254 -4.14 -12.38 -18.95
N PRO A 255 -4.62 -13.59 -19.33
CA PRO A 255 -5.68 -13.72 -20.32
C PRO A 255 -6.94 -12.96 -19.93
N VAL A 256 -7.30 -12.95 -18.65
CA VAL A 256 -8.48 -12.25 -18.14
C VAL A 256 -8.37 -10.74 -18.32
N VAL A 257 -7.22 -10.15 -18.01
CA VAL A 257 -7.04 -8.70 -18.13
C VAL A 257 -6.81 -8.24 -19.56
N VAL A 258 -6.21 -9.09 -20.42
CA VAL A 258 -6.08 -8.81 -21.85
C VAL A 258 -7.45 -8.82 -22.53
N GLU A 259 -8.25 -9.85 -22.27
CA GLU A 259 -9.63 -9.93 -22.75
C GLU A 259 -10.43 -8.72 -22.25
N GLY A 260 -10.34 -8.39 -20.96
CA GLY A 260 -11.07 -7.25 -20.39
C GLY A 260 -10.66 -5.87 -20.91
N ALA A 261 -9.46 -5.74 -21.49
CA ALA A 261 -8.94 -4.49 -22.05
C ALA A 261 -9.18 -4.35 -23.56
N ASP A 262 -9.56 -5.43 -24.25
CA ASP A 262 -9.85 -5.39 -25.69
C ASP A 262 -11.01 -4.42 -25.96
N PRO A 263 -10.85 -3.44 -26.88
CA PRO A 263 -11.94 -2.54 -27.28
C PRO A 263 -13.22 -3.28 -27.70
N LYS A 264 -13.08 -4.49 -28.27
CA LYS A 264 -14.20 -5.33 -28.74
C LYS A 264 -14.94 -6.04 -27.61
N THR A 265 -14.39 -6.08 -26.39
CA THR A 265 -15.05 -6.71 -25.26
C THR A 265 -16.30 -5.94 -24.87
N SER A 266 -17.44 -6.59 -24.98
CA SER A 266 -18.77 -6.01 -24.72
C SER A 266 -19.43 -6.55 -23.46
N SER A 267 -18.86 -7.58 -22.83
CA SER A 267 -19.39 -8.19 -21.61
C SER A 267 -18.28 -8.65 -20.67
N TYR A 268 -18.61 -8.72 -19.37
CA TYR A 268 -17.70 -9.18 -18.32
C TYR A 268 -18.41 -10.27 -17.51
N PRO A 269 -18.39 -11.53 -17.99
CA PRO A 269 -19.08 -12.65 -17.34
C PRO A 269 -18.63 -12.89 -15.90
N ALA A 270 -19.54 -13.40 -15.06
CA ALA A 270 -19.28 -13.60 -13.63
C ALA A 270 -18.13 -14.58 -13.36
N ASP A 271 -17.94 -15.61 -14.19
CA ASP A 271 -16.82 -16.55 -14.11
C ASP A 271 -15.47 -15.87 -14.35
N LYS A 272 -15.40 -14.90 -15.27
CA LYS A 272 -14.19 -14.11 -15.53
C LYS A 272 -13.89 -13.15 -14.37
N VAL A 273 -14.92 -12.50 -13.82
CA VAL A 273 -14.81 -11.67 -12.61
C VAL A 273 -14.29 -12.50 -11.43
N ASN A 274 -14.81 -13.73 -11.23
CA ASN A 274 -14.36 -14.63 -10.18
C ASN A 274 -12.93 -15.14 -10.43
N THR A 275 -12.58 -15.44 -11.68
CA THR A 275 -11.22 -15.83 -12.07
C THR A 275 -10.22 -14.71 -11.76
N LEU A 276 -10.56 -13.46 -12.10
CA LEU A 276 -9.75 -12.29 -11.75
C LEU A 276 -9.54 -12.18 -10.23
N ALA A 277 -10.61 -12.31 -9.44
CA ALA A 277 -10.56 -12.16 -7.99
C ALA A 277 -9.67 -13.23 -7.34
N THR A 278 -9.84 -14.49 -7.74
CA THR A 278 -9.15 -15.65 -7.16
C THR A 278 -7.67 -15.70 -7.55
N THR A 279 -7.33 -15.37 -8.80
CA THR A 279 -5.94 -15.41 -9.30
C THR A 279 -5.11 -14.20 -8.87
N ASN A 280 -5.75 -13.08 -8.49
CA ASN A 280 -5.05 -11.86 -8.05
C ASN A 280 -4.31 -12.02 -6.70
N LEU A 281 -4.90 -12.71 -5.71
CA LEU A 281 -4.33 -12.80 -4.36
C LEU A 281 -3.01 -13.59 -4.32
N PRO A 282 -2.90 -14.77 -4.97
CA PRO A 282 -1.62 -15.47 -5.10
C PRO A 282 -0.55 -14.61 -5.78
N LEU A 283 -0.89 -13.92 -6.88
CA LEU A 283 0.03 -13.05 -7.60
C LEU A 283 0.55 -11.91 -6.71
N LEU A 284 -0.34 -11.23 -5.98
CA LEU A 284 0.04 -10.21 -4.99
C LEU A 284 0.95 -10.79 -3.91
N LYS A 285 0.64 -11.98 -3.38
CA LYS A 285 1.42 -12.63 -2.31
C LYS A 285 2.84 -12.93 -2.76
N GLN A 286 3.01 -13.54 -3.93
CA GLN A 286 4.34 -13.88 -4.45
C GLN A 286 5.12 -12.63 -4.87
N MET A 287 4.45 -11.61 -5.41
CA MET A 287 5.11 -10.33 -5.69
C MET A 287 5.56 -9.62 -4.40
N ASN A 288 4.79 -9.71 -3.30
CA ASN A 288 5.24 -9.24 -1.99
C ASN A 288 6.50 -9.95 -1.50
N ARG A 289 6.59 -11.27 -1.72
CA ARG A 289 7.78 -12.04 -1.39
C ARG A 289 9.00 -11.59 -2.19
N ALA A 290 8.85 -11.43 -3.51
CA ALA A 290 9.92 -10.93 -4.38
C ALA A 290 10.46 -9.55 -3.92
N VAL A 291 9.57 -8.62 -3.56
CA VAL A 291 9.98 -7.30 -3.04
C VAL A 291 10.77 -7.42 -1.74
N GLY A 292 10.35 -8.31 -0.83
CA GLY A 292 11.10 -8.57 0.40
C GLY A 292 12.49 -9.15 0.13
N MET A 293 12.65 -9.95 -0.92
CA MET A 293 13.95 -10.49 -1.31
C MET A 293 14.86 -9.42 -1.90
N PHE A 294 14.35 -8.55 -2.79
CA PHE A 294 15.11 -7.39 -3.28
C PHE A 294 15.53 -6.45 -2.15
N ALA A 295 14.63 -6.17 -1.20
CA ALA A 295 14.96 -5.33 -0.05
C ALA A 295 16.04 -5.94 0.85
N LYS A 296 16.06 -7.27 1.01
CA LYS A 296 17.10 -7.98 1.76
C LYS A 296 18.43 -8.01 1.03
N GLU A 297 18.41 -8.23 -0.28
CA GLU A 297 19.63 -8.18 -1.09
C GLU A 297 20.26 -6.79 -1.05
N ALA A 298 19.45 -5.74 -1.11
CA ALA A 298 19.90 -4.36 -1.04
C ALA A 298 20.55 -3.95 0.29
N ALA A 299 20.34 -4.73 1.34
CA ALA A 299 20.84 -4.47 2.69
C ALA A 299 22.12 -5.26 3.01
N LYS A 300 22.60 -6.09 2.08
CA LYS A 300 23.89 -6.80 2.20
C LYS A 300 25.02 -5.90 1.69
#